data_AF-A0A9X1VAS2-F1
#
_entry.id   AF-A0A9X1VAS2-F1
#
_cell.length_a   1.000
_cell.length_b   1.000
_cell.length_c   1.000
_cell.angle_alpha   90.00
_cell.angle_beta   90.00
_cell.angle_gamma   90.00
#
_symmetry.space_group_name_H-M   'P 1'
#
loop_
_entity.id
_entity.type
_entity.pdbx_description
1 polymer ?
#
loop_
_entity_poly.entity_id
_entity_poly.type
_entity_poly.pdbx_seq_one_letter_code
_entity_poly.pdbx_strand_id
1 'polypeptide(L)'
;MTEQSRDHDLQFLTERRHEIFNGKNQYLAILRGKIKVPTLTDTDDEFDEGVLSFGQFVAHKAQALGLTMRELSSVVQISMDDIIRIYDDVLFPWDLTPVILNKMAQRFNVPLSDFISVVRNHPLLDDSLRARLPQQTIAARTHHTLDANLRKNELIETQISIQRHREIRKRDAFILDLQRNN
;
A
#
# COMPACT_ATOMS: atom_id res chain seq x y z
N MET A 1 -21.82 30.60 16.36
CA MET A 1 -21.39 29.37 17.04
C MET A 1 -20.93 29.76 18.42
N THR A 2 -21.56 29.24 19.47
CA THR A 2 -21.27 29.55 20.87
C THR A 2 -20.02 28.79 21.34
N GLU A 3 -19.20 29.42 22.18
CA GLU A 3 -17.96 28.85 22.74
C GLU A 3 -18.14 27.45 23.34
N GLN A 4 -19.28 27.19 23.98
CA GLN A 4 -19.62 25.89 24.56
C GLN A 4 -19.73 24.75 23.53
N SER A 5 -20.13 25.04 22.29
CA SER A 5 -20.16 24.04 21.22
C SER A 5 -18.75 23.66 20.76
N ARG A 6 -17.81 24.61 20.83
CA ARG A 6 -16.43 24.43 20.42
C ARG A 6 -15.64 23.60 21.44
N ASP A 7 -15.91 23.80 22.72
CA ASP A 7 -15.25 23.06 23.80
C ASP A 7 -15.75 21.61 23.89
N HIS A 8 -17.03 21.38 23.63
CA HIS A 8 -17.61 20.03 23.51
C HIS A 8 -17.01 19.26 22.31
N ASP A 9 -16.83 19.93 21.16
CA ASP A 9 -16.20 19.33 19.97
C ASP A 9 -14.71 19.03 20.19
N LEU A 10 -14.01 19.90 20.93
CA LEU A 10 -12.60 19.68 21.30
C LEU A 10 -12.43 18.50 22.27
N GLN A 11 -13.31 18.37 23.27
CA GLN A 11 -13.32 17.22 24.17
C GLN A 11 -13.61 15.91 23.44
N PHE A 12 -14.59 15.91 22.53
CA PHE A 12 -14.91 14.74 21.71
C PHE A 12 -13.73 14.29 20.83
N LEU A 13 -12.98 15.24 20.24
CA LEU A 13 -11.80 14.95 19.42
C LEU A 13 -10.60 14.47 20.25
N THR A 14 -10.47 14.93 21.50
CA THR A 14 -9.41 14.45 22.39
C THR A 14 -9.71 13.06 22.93
N GLU A 15 -10.98 12.76 23.24
CA GLU A 15 -11.42 11.44 23.70
C GLU A 15 -11.34 10.37 22.61
N ARG A 16 -11.55 10.73 21.33
CA ARG A 16 -11.55 9.79 20.19
C ARG A 16 -10.32 9.86 19.27
N ARG A 17 -9.25 10.52 19.74
CA ARG A 17 -7.99 10.77 19.01
C ARG A 17 -7.33 9.51 18.43
N HIS A 18 -7.42 8.36 19.11
CA HIS A 18 -6.84 7.10 18.65
C HIS A 18 -7.71 6.35 17.63
N GLU A 19 -9.03 6.56 17.64
CA GLU A 19 -9.99 5.83 16.79
C GLU A 19 -10.21 6.51 15.43
N ILE A 20 -9.95 7.83 15.33
CA ILE A 20 -10.13 8.61 14.09
C ILE A 20 -8.97 8.42 13.09
N PHE A 21 -7.77 8.02 13.53
CA PHE A 21 -6.53 8.10 12.73
C PHE A 21 -5.82 6.76 12.45
N ASN A 22 -6.45 5.61 12.70
CA ASN A 22 -6.02 4.34 12.10
C ASN A 22 -6.49 4.25 10.64
N GLY A 23 -5.82 5.01 9.75
CA GLY A 23 -5.50 4.57 8.38
C GLY A 23 -6.55 4.67 7.25
N LYS A 24 -7.67 5.41 7.36
CA LYS A 24 -8.70 5.40 6.29
C LYS A 24 -9.30 6.74 5.81
N ASN A 25 -8.74 7.91 6.13
CA ASN A 25 -9.45 9.19 5.88
C ASN A 25 -8.68 10.33 5.19
N GLN A 26 -7.51 10.08 4.59
CA GLN A 26 -6.84 11.14 3.81
C GLN A 26 -7.58 11.45 2.51
N TYR A 27 -8.10 10.43 1.83
CA TYR A 27 -8.82 10.57 0.56
C TYR A 27 -10.14 11.34 0.70
N LEU A 28 -10.92 11.06 1.75
CA LEU A 28 -12.18 11.74 2.03
C LEU A 28 -12.00 13.21 2.49
N ALA A 29 -10.85 13.54 3.10
CA ALA A 29 -10.55 14.90 3.51
C ALA A 29 -10.05 15.78 2.34
N ILE A 30 -9.36 15.18 1.36
CA ILE A 30 -9.00 15.80 0.07
C ILE A 30 -10.27 16.07 -0.76
N LEU A 31 -11.16 15.08 -0.87
CA LEU A 31 -12.43 15.21 -1.63
C LEU A 31 -13.43 16.20 -0.99
N ARG A 32 -13.36 16.42 0.33
CA ARG A 32 -14.22 17.37 1.07
C ARG A 32 -13.62 18.77 1.23
N GLY A 33 -12.45 19.05 0.64
CA GLY A 33 -11.81 20.37 0.68
C GLY A 33 -11.36 20.84 2.06
N LYS A 34 -11.28 19.95 3.06
CA LYS A 34 -10.83 20.25 4.43
C LYS A 34 -9.30 20.17 4.58
N ILE A 35 -8.63 19.51 3.64
CA ILE A 35 -7.19 19.49 3.48
C ILE A 35 -6.91 20.09 2.10
N LYS A 36 -6.12 21.17 2.03
CA LYS A 36 -5.52 21.58 0.76
C LYS A 36 -4.58 20.45 0.36
N VAL A 37 -4.80 19.88 -0.83
CA VAL A 37 -3.75 19.15 -1.53
C VAL A 37 -2.52 20.05 -1.47
N PRO A 38 -1.35 19.58 -1.00
CA PRO A 38 -0.15 20.37 -1.15
C PRO A 38 0.05 20.50 -2.66
N THR A 39 -0.34 21.65 -3.22
CA THR A 39 0.40 22.20 -4.33
C THR A 39 1.82 22.26 -3.82
N LEU A 40 2.69 21.43 -4.39
CA LEU A 40 4.13 21.50 -4.21
C LEU A 40 4.55 22.93 -4.55
N THR A 41 4.50 23.81 -3.56
CA THR A 41 5.15 25.10 -3.60
C THR A 41 6.56 24.82 -3.15
N ASP A 42 7.47 24.77 -4.13
CA ASP A 42 8.88 25.13 -4.01
C ASP A 42 9.57 24.69 -2.71
N THR A 43 9.49 23.40 -2.38
CA THR A 43 10.55 22.78 -1.60
C THR A 43 11.21 21.72 -2.47
N ASP A 44 12.45 22.03 -2.86
CA ASP A 44 13.45 21.09 -3.37
C ASP A 44 13.81 20.06 -2.27
N ASP A 45 12.81 19.40 -1.70
CA ASP A 45 13.03 18.22 -0.89
C ASP A 45 13.26 17.07 -1.89
N GLU A 46 14.54 16.70 -2.06
CA GLU A 46 14.91 15.43 -2.67
C GLU A 46 14.18 14.31 -1.92
N PHE A 47 13.00 13.92 -2.42
CA PHE A 47 12.31 12.74 -1.96
C PHE A 47 13.22 11.57 -2.26
N ASP A 48 13.81 11.00 -1.21
CA ASP A 48 14.71 9.86 -1.31
C ASP A 48 13.91 8.68 -1.88
N GLU A 49 14.02 8.47 -3.20
CA GLU A 49 13.18 7.52 -3.96
C GLU A 49 13.29 6.09 -3.41
N GLY A 50 14.34 5.80 -2.63
CA GLY A 50 14.55 4.54 -1.93
C GLY A 50 13.59 4.24 -0.77
N VAL A 51 12.79 5.21 -0.31
CA VAL A 51 11.87 5.06 0.84
C VAL A 51 10.41 4.89 0.43
N LEU A 52 10.07 5.17 -0.83
CA LEU A 52 8.68 5.15 -1.29
C LEU A 52 8.14 3.73 -1.38
N SER A 53 6.87 3.56 -1.00
CA SER A 53 6.12 2.37 -1.38
C SER A 53 5.90 2.32 -2.89
N PHE A 54 5.46 1.18 -3.41
CA PHE A 54 5.24 1.04 -4.84
C PHE A 54 4.10 1.94 -5.34
N GLY A 55 3.00 2.01 -4.60
CA GLY A 55 1.89 2.91 -4.90
C GLY A 55 2.32 4.37 -4.93
N GLN A 56 3.09 4.81 -3.92
CA GLN A 56 3.63 6.16 -3.84
C GLN A 56 4.57 6.46 -5.01
N PHE A 57 5.46 5.54 -5.34
CA PHE A 57 6.38 5.67 -6.47
C PHE A 57 5.62 5.85 -7.80
N VAL A 58 4.63 5.00 -8.08
CA VAL A 58 3.82 5.09 -9.30
C VAL A 58 3.02 6.40 -9.33
N ALA A 59 2.42 6.81 -8.22
CA ALA A 59 1.68 8.07 -8.13
C ALA A 59 2.58 9.28 -8.38
N HIS A 60 3.78 9.29 -7.78
CA HIS A 60 4.76 10.35 -7.97
C HIS A 60 5.21 10.47 -9.43
N LYS A 61 5.56 9.36 -10.08
CA LYS A 61 5.97 9.37 -11.50
C LYS A 61 4.81 9.76 -12.43
N ALA A 62 3.58 9.33 -12.14
CA ALA A 62 2.40 9.74 -12.89
C ALA A 62 2.14 11.25 -12.76
N GLN A 63 2.26 11.79 -11.55
CA GLN A 63 2.10 13.22 -11.29
C GLN A 63 3.17 14.07 -11.98
N ALA A 64 4.43 13.63 -11.95
CA ALA A 64 5.54 14.32 -12.63
C ALA A 64 5.32 14.45 -14.14
N LEU A 65 4.59 13.51 -14.74
CA LEU A 65 4.22 13.51 -16.15
C LEU A 65 2.83 14.10 -16.44
N GLY A 66 2.14 14.61 -15.42
CA GLY A 66 0.79 15.16 -15.55
C GLY A 66 -0.27 14.16 -15.98
N LEU A 67 -0.06 12.86 -15.70
CA LEU A 67 -0.98 11.79 -16.11
C LEU A 67 -2.12 11.61 -15.11
N THR A 68 -3.34 11.53 -15.62
CA THR A 68 -4.49 11.10 -14.85
C THR A 68 -4.50 9.57 -14.67
N MET A 69 -5.17 9.08 -13.64
CA MET A 69 -5.36 7.62 -13.44
C MET A 69 -6.02 6.95 -14.65
N ARG A 70 -6.93 7.64 -15.35
CA ARG A 70 -7.61 7.13 -16.54
C ARG A 70 -6.63 6.96 -17.72
N GLU A 71 -5.76 7.93 -17.92
CA GLU A 71 -4.74 7.85 -18.97
C GLU A 71 -3.71 6.76 -18.64
N LEU A 72 -3.30 6.65 -17.37
CA LEU A 72 -2.42 5.58 -16.93
C LEU A 72 -3.04 4.20 -17.16
N SER A 73 -4.33 4.04 -16.84
CA SER A 73 -5.11 2.82 -17.10
C SER A 73 -5.10 2.45 -18.58
N SER A 74 -5.36 3.43 -19.45
CA SER A 74 -5.40 3.20 -20.90
C SER A 74 -4.03 2.84 -21.46
N VAL A 75 -2.97 3.52 -21.03
CA VAL A 75 -1.62 3.34 -21.57
C VAL A 75 -1.01 2.02 -21.13
N VAL A 76 -1.18 1.68 -19.85
CA VAL A 76 -0.61 0.45 -19.28
C VAL A 76 -1.52 -0.76 -19.53
N GLN A 77 -2.77 -0.53 -19.95
CA GLN A 77 -3.81 -1.53 -20.18
C GLN A 77 -4.14 -2.31 -18.89
N ILE A 78 -4.38 -1.57 -17.81
CA ILE A 78 -4.78 -2.11 -16.52
C ILE A 78 -6.11 -1.47 -16.10
N SER A 79 -6.94 -2.18 -15.33
CA SER A 79 -8.22 -1.64 -14.85
C SER A 79 -8.02 -0.41 -13.97
N MET A 80 -8.99 0.51 -13.95
CA MET A 80 -8.94 1.68 -13.08
C MET A 80 -8.93 1.27 -11.60
N ASP A 81 -9.69 0.23 -11.25
CA ASP A 81 -9.76 -0.31 -9.89
C ASP A 81 -8.39 -0.82 -9.43
N ASP A 82 -7.65 -1.51 -10.31
CA ASP A 82 -6.30 -1.97 -9.96
C ASP A 82 -5.31 -0.83 -9.82
N ILE A 83 -5.45 0.28 -10.57
CA ILE A 83 -4.62 1.49 -10.35
C ILE A 83 -4.90 2.09 -8.98
N ILE A 84 -6.17 2.19 -8.59
CA ILE A 84 -6.54 2.69 -7.26
C ILE A 84 -5.93 1.78 -6.20
N ARG A 85 -6.04 0.46 -6.37
CA ARG A 85 -5.46 -0.52 -5.43
C ARG A 85 -3.94 -0.50 -5.41
N ILE A 86 -3.26 -0.14 -6.50
CA ILE A 86 -1.82 0.09 -6.53
C ILE A 86 -1.49 1.33 -5.71
N TYR A 87 -2.19 2.44 -5.91
CA TYR A 87 -1.94 3.70 -5.20
C TYR A 87 -2.17 3.55 -3.69
N ASP A 88 -3.12 2.71 -3.30
CA ASP A 88 -3.41 2.36 -1.91
C ASP A 88 -2.50 1.24 -1.35
N ASP A 89 -1.51 0.74 -2.11
CA ASP A 89 -0.63 -0.40 -1.77
C ASP A 89 -1.39 -1.69 -1.37
N VAL A 90 -2.64 -1.82 -1.80
CA VAL A 90 -3.47 -3.03 -1.58
C VAL A 90 -3.07 -4.12 -2.57
N LEU A 91 -2.80 -3.74 -3.81
CA LEU A 91 -2.33 -4.63 -4.87
C LEU A 91 -0.80 -4.63 -4.87
N PHE A 92 -0.20 -5.79 -4.57
CA PHE A 92 1.25 -5.88 -4.52
C PHE A 92 1.82 -5.91 -5.93
N PRO A 93 3.08 -5.45 -6.13
CA PRO A 93 3.64 -5.34 -7.47
C PRO A 93 3.75 -6.69 -8.19
N TRP A 94 4.02 -7.77 -7.45
CA TRP A 94 4.12 -9.13 -7.97
C TRP A 94 2.78 -9.83 -8.19
N ASP A 95 1.65 -9.18 -7.84
CA ASP A 95 0.33 -9.62 -8.27
C ASP A 95 0.00 -9.12 -9.69
N LEU A 96 0.80 -8.19 -10.22
CA LEU A 96 0.71 -7.69 -11.60
C LEU A 96 1.48 -8.58 -12.56
N THR A 97 1.16 -8.48 -13.84
CA THR A 97 1.97 -9.13 -14.88
C THR A 97 3.28 -8.35 -15.11
N PRO A 98 4.40 -9.00 -15.41
CA PRO A 98 5.66 -8.32 -15.74
C PRO A 98 5.51 -7.30 -16.89
N VAL A 99 4.63 -7.61 -17.85
CA VAL A 99 4.29 -6.75 -18.99
C VAL A 99 3.73 -5.39 -18.54
N ILE A 100 2.91 -5.36 -17.48
CA ILE A 100 2.36 -4.13 -16.92
C ILE A 100 3.48 -3.24 -16.36
N LEU A 101 4.41 -3.80 -15.59
CA LEU A 101 5.54 -3.03 -15.05
C LEU A 101 6.47 -2.52 -16.15
N ASN A 102 6.73 -3.33 -17.18
CA ASN A 102 7.53 -2.89 -18.32
C ASN A 102 6.88 -1.70 -19.05
N LYS A 103 5.55 -1.74 -19.26
CA LYS A 103 4.80 -0.62 -19.82
C LYS A 103 4.84 0.62 -18.91
N MET A 104 4.75 0.44 -17.59
CA MET A 104 4.89 1.55 -16.64
C MET A 104 6.30 2.16 -16.71
N ALA A 105 7.35 1.34 -16.71
CA ALA A 105 8.74 1.79 -16.83
C ALA A 105 8.97 2.58 -18.12
N GLN A 106 8.49 2.05 -19.26
CA GLN A 106 8.53 2.74 -20.55
C GLN A 106 7.75 4.06 -20.53
N ARG A 107 6.53 4.06 -19.98
CA ARG A 107 5.69 5.27 -19.92
C ARG A 107 6.29 6.34 -19.02
N PHE A 108 6.91 5.94 -17.92
CA PHE A 108 7.52 6.87 -16.98
C PHE A 108 8.93 7.31 -17.38
N ASN A 109 9.49 6.71 -18.44
CA ASN A 109 10.88 6.91 -18.86
C ASN A 109 11.87 6.67 -17.70
N VAL A 110 11.62 5.62 -16.93
CA VAL A 110 12.42 5.20 -15.78
C VAL A 110 13.01 3.83 -16.08
N PRO A 111 14.30 3.58 -15.78
CA PRO A 111 14.89 2.28 -16.02
C PRO A 111 14.20 1.20 -15.16
N LEU A 112 14.06 -0.01 -15.71
CA LEU A 112 13.40 -1.10 -14.98
C LEU A 112 14.15 -1.46 -13.68
N SER A 113 15.45 -1.15 -13.58
CA SER A 113 16.23 -1.33 -12.35
C SER A 113 15.62 -0.62 -11.15
N ASP A 114 15.06 0.58 -11.35
CA ASP A 114 14.52 1.39 -10.26
C ASP A 114 13.19 0.81 -9.81
N PHE A 115 12.36 0.38 -10.76
CA PHE A 115 11.16 -0.41 -10.47
C PHE A 115 11.49 -1.69 -9.70
N ILE A 116 12.51 -2.44 -10.11
CA ILE A 116 12.94 -3.65 -9.40
C ILE A 116 13.38 -3.32 -7.97
N SER A 117 14.08 -2.21 -7.77
CA SER A 117 14.48 -1.74 -6.44
C SER A 117 13.26 -1.46 -5.55
N VAL A 118 12.27 -0.72 -6.06
CA VAL A 118 11.03 -0.41 -5.34
C VAL A 118 10.23 -1.68 -5.05
N VAL A 119 10.11 -2.59 -6.01
CA VAL A 119 9.44 -3.89 -5.82
C VAL A 119 10.14 -4.71 -4.74
N ARG A 120 11.48 -4.74 -4.74
CA ARG A 120 12.28 -5.45 -3.73
C ARG A 120 12.07 -4.88 -2.34
N ASN A 121 11.98 -3.56 -2.22
CA ASN A 121 11.84 -2.84 -0.94
C ASN A 121 10.38 -2.65 -0.51
N HIS A 122 9.40 -3.10 -1.30
CA HIS A 122 7.99 -2.94 -1.00
C HIS A 122 7.65 -3.53 0.40
N PRO A 123 7.03 -2.73 1.29
CA PRO A 123 6.81 -3.13 2.67
C PRO A 123 5.72 -4.21 2.80
N LEU A 124 6.02 -5.28 3.55
CA LEU A 124 5.06 -6.33 3.89
C LEU A 124 4.46 -6.09 5.28
N LEU A 125 3.51 -5.15 5.35
CA LEU A 125 2.81 -4.83 6.59
C LEU A 125 1.91 -5.98 7.05
N ASP A 126 1.87 -6.22 8.37
CA ASP A 126 1.10 -7.34 8.94
C ASP A 126 -0.39 -7.25 8.66
N ASP A 127 -0.97 -6.04 8.63
CA ASP A 127 -2.38 -5.85 8.30
C ASP A 127 -2.70 -6.24 6.85
N SER A 128 -1.81 -5.90 5.91
CA SER A 128 -1.93 -6.30 4.50
C SER A 128 -1.79 -7.82 4.34
N LEU A 129 -0.90 -8.44 5.11
CA LEU A 129 -0.75 -9.90 5.13
C LEU A 129 -1.96 -10.59 5.77
N ARG A 130 -2.52 -10.03 6.86
CA ARG A 130 -3.73 -10.53 7.54
C ARG A 130 -4.92 -10.56 6.61
N ALA A 131 -5.14 -9.50 5.83
CA ALA A 131 -6.22 -9.43 4.84
C ALA A 131 -6.13 -10.52 3.75
N ARG A 132 -4.93 -11.07 3.54
CA ARG A 132 -4.63 -12.12 2.55
C ARG A 132 -4.59 -13.53 3.14
N LEU A 133 -4.80 -13.68 4.44
CA LEU A 133 -4.87 -15.01 5.05
C LEU A 133 -6.11 -15.75 4.54
N PRO A 134 -6.00 -17.07 4.29
CA PRO A 134 -7.16 -17.87 3.96
C PRO A 134 -8.18 -17.78 5.10
N GLN A 135 -9.46 -17.56 4.78
CA GLN A 135 -10.55 -17.50 5.76
C GLN A 135 -10.74 -18.83 6.53
N GLN A 136 -10.07 -19.90 6.09
CA GLN A 136 -10.14 -21.21 6.72
C GLN A 136 -9.02 -21.35 7.76
N THR A 137 -9.43 -21.58 9.00
CA THR A 137 -8.58 -21.92 10.14
C THR A 137 -7.85 -23.23 9.86
N ILE A 138 -6.61 -23.15 9.38
CA ILE A 138 -5.70 -24.29 9.45
C ILE A 138 -5.40 -24.50 10.93
N ALA A 139 -5.88 -25.63 11.47
CA ALA A 139 -5.55 -26.06 12.81
C ALA A 139 -4.04 -26.30 12.88
N ALA A 140 -3.26 -25.32 13.35
CA ALA A 140 -1.90 -25.63 13.75
C ALA A 140 -1.98 -26.53 14.98
N ARG A 141 -0.98 -27.39 15.13
CA ARG A 141 -0.74 -28.17 16.35
C ARG A 141 -0.29 -27.23 17.48
N THR A 142 -1.10 -26.25 17.83
CA THR A 142 -0.83 -25.41 19.00
C THR A 142 -1.04 -26.23 20.25
N HIS A 143 -0.16 -26.06 21.22
CA HIS A 143 -0.19 -26.74 22.50
C HIS A 143 -1.60 -26.66 23.11
N HIS A 144 -2.19 -27.84 23.36
CA HIS A 144 -3.52 -27.99 23.94
C HIS A 144 -3.62 -27.44 25.37
N THR A 145 -2.48 -27.08 25.96
CA THR A 145 -2.32 -26.49 27.30
C THR A 145 -2.41 -24.96 27.33
N LEU A 146 -2.36 -24.28 26.18
CA LEU A 146 -2.48 -22.81 26.13
C LEU A 146 -3.93 -22.35 26.25
N ASP A 147 -4.14 -21.18 26.84
CA ASP A 147 -5.44 -20.50 26.85
C ASP A 147 -5.97 -20.28 25.42
N ALA A 148 -7.28 -20.34 25.24
CA ALA A 148 -7.92 -20.28 23.93
C ALA A 148 -7.61 -18.99 23.15
N ASN A 149 -7.50 -17.85 23.85
CA ASN A 149 -7.19 -16.57 23.20
C ASN A 149 -5.72 -16.47 22.80
N LEU A 150 -4.81 -16.90 23.68
CA LEU A 150 -3.38 -16.98 23.37
C LEU A 150 -3.12 -17.89 22.17
N ARG A 151 -3.75 -19.07 22.18
CA ARG A 151 -3.70 -20.03 21.07
C ARG A 151 -4.14 -19.41 19.74
N LYS A 152 -5.24 -18.65 19.75
CA LYS A 152 -5.74 -17.98 18.54
C LYS A 152 -4.75 -16.93 18.03
N ASN A 153 -4.13 -16.16 18.91
CA ASN A 153 -3.15 -15.15 18.54
C ASN A 153 -1.88 -15.78 17.95
N GLU A 154 -1.32 -16.80 18.60
CA GLU A 154 -0.16 -17.54 18.08
C GLU A 154 -0.44 -18.18 16.72
N LEU A 155 -1.65 -18.70 16.51
CA LEU A 155 -2.08 -19.21 15.21
C LEU A 155 -2.04 -18.13 14.13
N ILE A 156 -2.60 -16.96 14.43
CA ILE A 156 -2.63 -15.82 13.50
C ILE A 156 -1.21 -15.35 13.19
N GLU A 157 -0.35 -15.20 14.20
CA GLU A 157 1.04 -14.79 14.01
C GLU A 157 1.83 -15.81 13.17
N THR A 158 1.64 -17.11 13.43
CA THR A 158 2.23 -18.17 12.63
C THR A 158 1.75 -18.10 11.17
N GLN A 159 0.45 -17.86 10.97
CA GLN A 159 -0.12 -17.71 9.63
C GLN A 159 0.42 -16.48 8.90
N ILE A 160 0.54 -15.33 9.58
CA ILE A 160 1.16 -14.11 9.02
C ILE A 160 2.60 -14.39 8.63
N SER A 161 3.37 -15.06 9.49
CA SER A 161 4.76 -15.42 9.19
C SER A 161 4.85 -16.32 7.96
N ILE A 162 4.02 -17.36 7.85
CA ILE A 162 3.96 -18.22 6.66
C ILE A 162 3.59 -17.41 5.42
N GLN A 163 2.59 -16.52 5.53
CA GLN A 163 2.14 -15.70 4.43
C GLN A 163 3.24 -14.72 3.98
N ARG A 164 3.96 -14.10 4.91
CA ARG A 164 5.13 -13.25 4.62
C ARG A 164 6.16 -14.00 3.79
N HIS A 165 6.53 -15.22 4.19
CA HIS A 165 7.47 -16.04 3.43
C HIS A 165 6.96 -16.38 2.03
N ARG A 166 5.65 -16.64 1.86
CA ARG A 166 5.05 -16.88 0.54
C ARG A 166 5.12 -15.64 -0.35
N GLU A 167 4.77 -14.48 0.19
CA GLU A 167 4.82 -13.22 -0.56
C GLU A 167 6.26 -12.83 -0.93
N ILE A 168 7.24 -13.05 -0.05
CA ILE A 168 8.67 -12.88 -0.38
C ILE A 168 9.08 -13.79 -1.55
N ARG A 169 8.72 -15.07 -1.52
CA ARG A 169 9.04 -15.99 -2.63
C ARG A 169 8.39 -15.58 -3.95
N LYS A 170 7.14 -15.12 -3.91
CA LYS A 170 6.44 -14.58 -5.11
C LYS A 170 7.17 -13.36 -5.65
N ARG A 171 7.51 -12.41 -4.79
CA ARG A 171 8.28 -11.21 -5.15
C ARG A 171 9.60 -11.57 -5.81
N ASP A 172 10.37 -12.46 -5.22
CA ASP A 172 11.68 -12.82 -5.73
C ASP A 172 11.57 -13.55 -7.08
N ALA A 173 10.58 -14.45 -7.23
CA ALA A 173 10.29 -15.10 -8.51
C ALA A 173 9.85 -14.09 -9.59
N PHE A 174 9.03 -13.11 -9.22
CA PHE A 174 8.58 -12.05 -10.10
C PHE A 174 9.73 -11.13 -10.55
N ILE A 175 10.64 -10.77 -9.64
CA ILE A 175 11.85 -10.01 -9.99
C ILE A 175 12.72 -10.79 -10.97
N LEU A 176 12.91 -12.09 -10.76
CA LEU A 176 13.66 -12.93 -11.70
C LEU A 176 13.00 -12.99 -13.08
N ASP A 177 11.67 -13.04 -13.14
CA ASP A 177 10.93 -13.03 -14.41
C ASP A 177 11.06 -11.68 -15.14
N LEU A 178 10.98 -10.57 -14.41
CA LEU A 178 11.24 -9.22 -14.95
C LEU A 178 12.64 -9.10 -15.55
N GLN A 179 13.64 -9.67 -14.88
CA GLN A 179 15.04 -9.62 -15.34
C GLN A 179 15.30 -10.50 -16.57
N ARG A 180 14.49 -11.54 -16.82
CA ARG A 180 14.63 -12.44 -17.97
C ARG A 180 13.92 -11.94 -19.22
N ASN A 181 12.84 -11.17 -19.05
CA ASN A 181 11.99 -10.68 -20.13
C ASN A 181 12.36 -9.24 -20.58
N ASN A 182 13.53 -8.76 -20.18
CA ASN A 182 14.12 -7.47 -20.54
C ASN A 182 15.43 -7.67 -21.31
#